data_AF-A0A7R9M097-F1
#
_entry.id   AF-A0A7R9M097-F1
#
_cell.length_a   1.000
_cell.length_b   1.000
_cell.length_c   1.000
_cell.angle_alpha   90.00
_cell.angle_beta   90.00
_cell.angle_gamma   90.00
#
_symmetry.space_group_name_H-M   'P 1'
#
loop_
_entity.id
_entity.type
_entity.pdbx_description
1 polymer ?
#
loop_
_entity_poly.entity_id
_entity_poly.type
_entity_poly.pdbx_seq_one_letter_code
_entity_poly.pdbx_strand_id
1 'polypeptide(L)'
;KADPKGIFVAEDTDTGKLLGYVAAVNLTDDFSFIGGYCVRPEYRGHGIGQNIWNTGMAHMGDRNVGEFAFTYKMFEIYRDFHNFKCIPDRHAVHFRGPYEPNEDIIDKIDGISLVPINETNLRAVIEYDKDMYGFDRGVYIKGLSKSPE
;
A
#
# COMPACT_ATOMS: atom_id res chain seq x y z
N LYS A 1 -0.57 1.86 -14.31
CA LYS A 1 -1.23 1.67 -12.99
C LYS A 1 -1.40 0.17 -12.79
N ALA A 2 -1.07 -0.38 -11.63
CA ALA A 2 -1.12 -1.83 -11.40
C ALA A 2 -2.55 -2.38 -11.46
N ASP A 3 -3.48 -1.72 -10.77
CA ASP A 3 -4.90 -2.04 -10.81
C ASP A 3 -5.73 -0.75 -11.01
N PRO A 4 -6.15 -0.44 -12.25
CA PRO A 4 -6.95 0.75 -12.52
C PRO A 4 -8.34 0.76 -11.84
N LYS A 5 -8.83 -0.39 -11.35
CA LYS A 5 -10.15 -0.54 -10.74
C LYS A 5 -10.09 -0.76 -9.23
N GLY A 6 -8.89 -0.80 -8.64
CA GLY A 6 -8.67 -1.15 -7.24
C GLY A 6 -9.01 -0.07 -6.21
N ILE A 7 -9.72 1.00 -6.58
CA ILE A 7 -10.16 2.04 -5.64
C ILE A 7 -11.68 2.08 -5.63
N PHE A 8 -12.26 1.86 -4.46
CA PHE A 8 -13.70 1.86 -4.25
C PHE A 8 -14.09 2.98 -3.31
N VAL A 9 -15.16 3.70 -3.64
CA VAL A 9 -15.66 4.82 -2.84
C VAL A 9 -17.12 4.59 -2.48
N ALA A 10 -17.52 5.10 -1.32
CA ALA A 10 -18.92 5.31 -0.99
C ALA A 10 -19.29 6.75 -1.33
N GLU A 11 -20.38 6.92 -2.06
CA GLU A 11 -20.90 8.22 -2.48
C GLU A 11 -22.35 8.35 -2.02
N ASP A 12 -22.69 9.53 -1.50
CA ASP A 12 -24.06 9.92 -1.21
C ASP A 12 -24.83 10.17 -2.52
N THR A 13 -25.91 9.43 -2.74
CA THR A 13 -26.63 9.44 -4.03
C THR A 13 -27.32 10.76 -4.34
N ASP A 14 -27.64 11.56 -3.31
CA ASP A 14 -28.38 12.80 -3.48
C ASP A 14 -27.44 13.99 -3.68
N THR A 15 -26.29 13.99 -2.98
CA THR A 15 -25.35 15.11 -2.94
C THR A 15 -24.05 14.87 -3.71
N GLY A 16 -23.78 13.63 -4.11
CA GLY A 16 -22.52 13.23 -4.75
C GLY A 16 -21.30 13.28 -3.82
N LYS A 17 -21.52 13.39 -2.50
CA LYS A 17 -20.43 13.53 -1.53
C LYS A 17 -19.75 12.19 -1.29
N LEU A 18 -18.41 12.18 -1.36
CA LEU A 18 -17.61 11.03 -0.96
C LEU A 18 -17.67 10.84 0.55
N LEU A 19 -18.16 9.69 1.00
CA LEU A 19 -18.36 9.33 2.41
C LEU A 19 -17.18 8.53 2.97
N GLY A 20 -16.50 7.77 2.12
CA GLY A 20 -15.39 6.91 2.49
C GLY A 20 -14.79 6.21 1.28
N TYR A 21 -13.67 5.52 1.48
CA TYR A 21 -13.02 4.75 0.43
C TYR A 21 -12.22 3.57 1.01
N VAL A 22 -11.89 2.64 0.13
CA VAL A 22 -10.91 1.58 0.35
C VAL A 22 -10.10 1.36 -0.92
N ALA A 23 -8.81 1.09 -0.78
CA ALA A 23 -7.97 0.61 -1.85
C ALA A 23 -7.85 -0.91 -1.72
N ALA A 24 -8.32 -1.65 -2.71
CA ALA A 24 -8.24 -3.11 -2.81
C ALA A 24 -7.60 -3.44 -4.16
N VAL A 25 -6.29 -3.68 -4.15
CA VAL A 25 -5.44 -3.66 -5.34
C VAL A 25 -4.94 -5.06 -5.63
N ASN A 26 -5.23 -5.58 -6.81
CA ASN A 26 -4.67 -6.84 -7.28
C ASN A 26 -3.24 -6.59 -7.77
N LEU A 27 -2.26 -7.22 -7.12
CA LEU A 27 -0.84 -7.03 -7.40
C LEU A 27 -0.31 -8.09 -8.37
N THR A 28 -0.81 -9.32 -8.24
CA THR A 28 -0.52 -10.47 -9.10
C THR A 28 -1.80 -11.28 -9.33
N ASP A 29 -1.69 -12.40 -10.05
CA ASP A 29 -2.81 -13.31 -10.26
C ASP A 29 -3.25 -14.01 -8.96
N ASP A 30 -2.36 -14.10 -7.97
CA ASP A 30 -2.54 -14.84 -6.71
C ASP A 30 -2.50 -13.96 -5.44
N PHE A 31 -2.12 -12.67 -5.55
CA PHE A 31 -1.97 -11.78 -4.41
C PHE A 31 -2.61 -10.40 -4.63
N SER A 32 -3.28 -9.94 -3.57
CA SER A 32 -3.88 -8.62 -3.47
C SER A 32 -3.49 -7.94 -2.17
N PHE A 33 -3.58 -6.63 -2.15
CA PHE A 33 -3.39 -5.83 -0.95
C PHE A 33 -4.57 -4.91 -0.75
N ILE A 34 -5.17 -4.96 0.44
CA ILE A 34 -6.21 -4.03 0.87
C ILE A 34 -5.63 -3.03 1.87
N GLY A 35 -6.11 -1.80 1.82
CA GLY A 35 -5.64 -0.70 2.65
C GLY A 35 -6.39 0.59 2.36
N GLY A 36 -5.94 1.70 2.96
CA GLY A 36 -6.59 3.01 2.76
C GLY A 36 -8.06 3.04 3.20
N TYR A 37 -8.46 2.12 4.08
CA TYR A 37 -9.84 1.97 4.52
C TYR A 37 -10.22 3.11 5.48
N CYS A 38 -11.11 3.99 5.04
CA CYS A 38 -11.54 5.14 5.82
C CYS A 38 -12.99 5.54 5.51
N VAL A 39 -13.72 5.90 6.57
CA VAL A 39 -15.02 6.57 6.48
C VAL A 39 -14.93 7.87 7.26
N ARG A 40 -15.49 8.94 6.68
CA ARG A 40 -15.64 10.24 7.34
C ARG A 40 -16.32 10.09 8.70
N PRO A 41 -15.81 10.74 9.77
CA PRO A 41 -16.28 10.54 11.14
C PRO A 41 -17.80 10.61 11.31
N GLU A 42 -18.45 11.60 10.70
CA GLU A 42 -19.88 11.88 10.77
C GLU A 42 -20.76 10.78 10.14
N TYR A 43 -20.19 9.92 9.30
CA TYR A 43 -20.90 8.82 8.63
C TYR A 43 -20.55 7.43 9.19
N ARG A 44 -19.73 7.35 10.25
CA ARG A 44 -19.39 6.07 10.90
C ARG A 44 -20.58 5.48 11.66
N GLY A 45 -20.60 4.16 11.83
CA GLY A 45 -21.68 3.45 12.53
C GLY A 45 -22.91 3.13 11.67
N HIS A 46 -22.92 3.57 10.40
CA HIS A 46 -24.04 3.36 9.47
C HIS A 46 -23.83 2.20 8.48
N GLY A 47 -22.87 1.30 8.73
CA GLY A 47 -22.56 0.17 7.84
C GLY A 47 -21.77 0.53 6.56
N ILE A 48 -21.56 1.81 6.25
CA ILE A 48 -20.82 2.27 5.06
C ILE A 48 -19.45 1.61 4.93
N GLY A 49 -18.71 1.56 6.05
CA GLY A 49 -17.38 0.95 6.08
C GLY A 49 -17.39 -0.54 5.70
N GLN A 50 -18.35 -1.29 6.24
CA GLN A 50 -18.49 -2.70 5.90
C GLN A 50 -18.84 -2.90 4.42
N ASN A 51 -19.69 -2.04 3.86
CA ASN A 51 -20.07 -2.12 2.46
C ASN A 51 -18.87 -1.89 1.54
N ILE A 52 -18.08 -0.84 1.76
CA ILE A 52 -16.90 -0.59 0.92
C ILE A 52 -15.84 -1.68 1.12
N TRP A 53 -15.65 -2.18 2.34
CA TRP A 53 -14.77 -3.32 2.61
C TRP A 53 -15.19 -4.56 1.82
N ASN A 54 -16.46 -4.94 1.87
CA ASN A 54 -17.00 -6.09 1.14
C ASN A 54 -16.85 -5.93 -0.38
N THR A 55 -17.07 -4.72 -0.91
CA THR A 55 -16.84 -4.43 -2.33
C THR A 55 -15.38 -4.63 -2.71
N GLY A 56 -14.44 -4.15 -1.88
CA GLY A 56 -13.01 -4.38 -2.07
C GLY A 56 -12.64 -5.86 -2.04
N MET A 57 -13.13 -6.61 -1.05
CA MET A 57 -12.92 -8.06 -0.95
C MET A 57 -13.46 -8.81 -2.17
N ALA A 58 -14.65 -8.44 -2.66
CA ALA A 58 -15.24 -9.05 -3.86
C ALA A 58 -14.39 -8.82 -5.12
N HIS A 59 -13.76 -7.65 -5.25
CA HIS A 59 -12.84 -7.36 -6.36
C HIS A 59 -11.54 -8.17 -6.30
N MET A 60 -11.03 -8.44 -5.10
CA MET A 60 -9.83 -9.26 -4.90
C MET A 60 -10.08 -10.75 -5.16
N GLY A 61 -11.32 -11.21 -4.97
CA GLY A 61 -11.73 -12.58 -5.26
C GLY A 61 -11.03 -13.59 -4.34
N ASP A 62 -10.56 -14.70 -4.91
CA ASP A 62 -9.93 -15.80 -4.17
C ASP A 62 -8.41 -15.61 -3.94
N ARG A 63 -7.86 -14.42 -4.25
CA ARG A 63 -6.44 -14.12 -4.05
C ARG A 63 -6.09 -14.11 -2.57
N ASN A 64 -4.82 -14.40 -2.27
CA ASN A 64 -4.29 -14.13 -0.94
C ASN A 64 -4.27 -12.61 -0.69
N VAL A 65 -4.72 -12.16 0.48
CA VAL A 65 -4.87 -10.74 0.79
C VAL A 65 -3.94 -10.31 1.92
N GLY A 66 -3.12 -9.29 1.68
CA GLY A 66 -2.35 -8.57 2.70
C GLY A 66 -3.02 -7.25 3.14
N GLU A 67 -2.75 -6.82 4.37
CA GLU A 67 -3.20 -5.54 4.96
C GLU A 67 -2.21 -5.11 6.06
N PHE A 68 -2.12 -3.81 6.34
CA PHE A 68 -1.34 -3.27 7.45
C PHE A 68 -2.23 -2.85 8.64
N ALA A 69 -2.03 -3.51 9.77
CA ALA A 69 -2.60 -3.06 11.04
C ALA A 69 -1.73 -1.99 11.72
N PHE A 70 -2.03 -0.71 11.49
CA PHE A 70 -1.23 0.40 12.08
C PHE A 70 -1.39 0.57 13.59
N THR A 71 -2.44 0.03 14.19
CA THR A 71 -2.69 0.12 15.64
C THR A 71 -3.09 -1.25 16.19
N TYR A 72 -2.86 -1.48 17.48
CA TYR A 72 -3.29 -2.71 18.15
C TYR A 72 -4.79 -2.98 17.99
N LYS A 73 -5.63 -1.92 18.05
CA LYS A 73 -7.07 -2.04 17.82
C LYS A 73 -7.40 -2.54 16.41
N MET A 74 -6.72 -2.01 15.39
CA MET A 74 -6.93 -2.48 14.01
C MET A 74 -6.45 -3.92 13.82
N PHE A 75 -5.35 -4.29 14.49
CA PHE A 75 -4.84 -5.67 14.45
C PHE A 75 -5.87 -6.69 14.93
N GLU A 76 -6.51 -6.43 16.07
CA GLU A 76 -7.58 -7.28 16.60
C GLU A 76 -8.77 -7.36 15.63
N ILE A 77 -9.20 -6.23 15.07
CA ILE A 77 -10.31 -6.18 14.10
C ILE A 77 -9.98 -7.02 12.86
N TYR A 78 -8.80 -6.86 12.25
CA TYR A 78 -8.46 -7.61 11.05
C TYR A 78 -8.31 -9.11 11.31
N ARG A 79 -7.69 -9.49 12.43
CA ARG A 79 -7.51 -10.90 12.83
C ARG A 79 -8.84 -11.58 13.15
N ASP A 80 -9.64 -10.97 14.03
CA ASP A 80 -10.79 -11.63 14.64
C ASP A 80 -12.08 -11.44 13.83
N PHE A 81 -12.26 -10.25 13.24
CA PHE A 81 -13.50 -9.92 12.53
C PHE A 81 -13.37 -10.10 11.01
N HIS A 82 -12.22 -9.76 10.43
CA HIS A 82 -11.97 -9.95 8.99
C HIS A 82 -11.19 -11.23 8.65
N ASN A 83 -10.91 -12.07 9.65
CA ASN A 83 -10.37 -13.42 9.47
C ASN A 83 -8.97 -13.48 8.82
N PHE A 84 -8.14 -12.44 9.04
CA PHE A 84 -6.73 -12.46 8.66
C PHE A 84 -5.95 -13.33 9.64
N LYS A 85 -5.78 -14.62 9.29
CA LYS A 85 -5.15 -15.62 10.18
C LYS A 85 -3.63 -15.68 10.09
N CYS A 86 -3.06 -15.26 8.96
CA CYS A 86 -1.62 -15.28 8.76
C CYS A 86 -1.02 -14.00 9.36
N ILE A 87 -0.26 -14.15 10.45
CA ILE A 87 0.47 -13.06 11.08
C ILE A 87 1.97 -13.30 10.75
N PRO A 88 2.59 -12.43 9.94
CA PRO A 88 4.02 -12.54 9.64
C PRO A 88 4.87 -12.44 10.91
N ASP A 89 6.04 -13.09 10.90
CA ASP A 89 7.07 -12.98 11.94
C ASP A 89 7.83 -11.63 11.91
N ARG A 90 7.51 -10.77 10.94
CA ARG A 90 8.11 -9.45 10.71
C ARG A 90 7.13 -8.34 11.03
N HIS A 91 7.66 -7.27 11.61
CA HIS A 91 6.89 -6.07 11.95
C HIS A 91 7.44 -4.87 11.20
N ALA A 92 6.54 -4.06 10.64
CA ALA A 92 6.90 -2.74 10.13
C ALA A 92 7.02 -1.77 11.32
N VAL A 93 8.17 -1.11 11.44
CA VAL A 93 8.41 -0.09 12.47
C VAL A 93 8.57 1.26 11.79
N HIS A 94 7.75 2.23 12.20
CA HIS A 94 7.85 3.61 11.72
C HIS A 94 8.70 4.44 12.68
N PHE A 95 9.85 4.92 12.17
CA PHE A 95 10.70 5.87 12.88
C PHE A 95 10.32 7.30 12.47
N ARG A 96 10.24 8.19 13.46
CA ARG A 96 10.04 9.63 13.23
C ARG A 96 11.03 10.40 14.10
N GLY A 97 11.71 11.36 13.49
CA GLY A 97 12.70 12.20 14.16
C GLY A 97 13.18 13.32 13.26
N PRO A 98 13.99 14.25 13.78
CA PRO A 98 14.69 15.22 12.96
C PRO A 98 15.58 14.50 11.94
N TYR A 99 15.65 15.05 10.73
CA TYR A 99 16.60 14.60 9.70
C TYR A 99 17.86 15.44 9.82
N GLU A 100 18.98 14.78 10.10
CA GLU A 100 20.31 15.38 10.02
C GLU A 100 21.02 14.75 8.80
N PRO A 101 21.28 15.52 7.74
CA PRO A 101 21.97 15.00 6.57
C PRO A 101 23.38 14.57 6.97
N ASN A 102 23.79 13.38 6.52
CA ASN A 102 25.16 12.92 6.59
C ASN A 102 25.71 12.86 5.17
N GLU A 103 26.45 13.89 4.80
CA GLU A 103 26.95 14.09 3.43
C GLU A 103 28.01 13.04 3.05
N ASP A 104 28.70 12.47 4.05
CA ASP A 104 29.82 11.53 3.85
C ASP A 104 29.39 10.05 3.96
N ILE A 105 28.09 9.73 3.87
CA ILE A 105 27.55 8.36 4.11
C ILE A 105 28.29 7.31 3.27
N ILE A 106 28.57 7.62 2.00
CA ILE A 106 29.21 6.70 1.07
C ILE A 106 30.69 6.98 0.82
N ASP A 107 31.20 8.14 1.26
CA ASP A 107 32.58 8.56 1.00
C ASP A 107 33.63 7.63 1.65
N LYS A 108 33.19 6.84 2.62
CA LYS A 108 34.01 5.84 3.32
C LYS A 108 33.86 4.42 2.76
N ILE A 109 33.09 4.23 1.68
CA ILE A 109 32.82 2.91 1.10
C ILE A 109 33.37 2.86 -0.33
N ASP A 110 34.51 2.20 -0.49
CA ASP A 110 35.17 2.03 -1.79
C ASP A 110 34.26 1.35 -2.82
N GLY A 111 34.18 1.93 -4.02
CA GLY A 111 33.45 1.35 -5.14
C GLY A 111 31.94 1.58 -5.13
N ILE A 112 31.42 2.41 -4.23
CA ILE A 112 29.99 2.78 -4.19
C ILE A 112 29.80 4.24 -4.57
N SER A 113 28.76 4.50 -5.38
CA SER A 113 28.32 5.85 -5.73
C SER A 113 26.81 5.98 -5.55
N LEU A 114 26.34 7.12 -5.03
CA LEU A 114 24.93 7.46 -5.00
C LEU A 114 24.54 8.15 -6.30
N VAL A 115 23.54 7.59 -6.99
CA VAL A 115 23.01 8.16 -8.24
C VAL A 115 21.49 8.24 -8.15
N PRO A 116 20.86 9.32 -8.66
CA PRO A 116 19.41 9.38 -8.78
C PRO A 116 18.87 8.25 -9.67
N ILE A 117 17.67 7.78 -9.36
CA ILE A 117 16.95 6.88 -10.27
C ILE A 117 16.61 7.65 -11.54
N ASN A 118 17.00 7.12 -12.69
CA ASN A 118 16.79 7.71 -14.01
C ASN A 118 16.60 6.60 -15.06
N GLU A 119 16.37 6.98 -16.32
CA GLU A 119 16.06 6.01 -17.38
C GLU A 119 17.15 4.94 -17.60
N THR A 120 18.42 5.26 -17.35
CA THR A 120 19.54 4.32 -17.60
C THR A 120 19.67 3.25 -16.52
N ASN A 121 19.29 3.56 -15.27
CA ASN A 121 19.38 2.62 -14.14
C ASN A 121 18.03 2.06 -13.68
N LEU A 122 16.89 2.60 -14.15
CA LEU A 122 15.55 2.19 -13.73
C LEU A 122 15.28 0.70 -13.90
N ARG A 123 15.77 0.08 -14.99
CA ARG A 123 15.62 -1.36 -15.19
C ARG A 123 16.29 -2.16 -14.07
N ALA A 124 17.52 -1.80 -13.71
CA ALA A 124 18.26 -2.49 -12.65
C ALA A 124 17.56 -2.34 -11.29
N VAL A 125 17.00 -1.15 -11.01
CA VAL A 125 16.21 -0.91 -9.80
C VAL A 125 14.97 -1.79 -9.75
N ILE A 126 14.24 -1.93 -10.86
CA ILE A 126 13.04 -2.79 -10.93
C ILE A 126 13.39 -4.26 -10.73
N GLU A 127 14.47 -4.76 -11.34
CA GLU A 127 14.88 -6.16 -11.16
C GLU A 127 15.35 -6.44 -9.73
N TYR A 128 16.14 -5.53 -9.13
CA TYR A 128 16.54 -5.63 -7.73
C TYR A 128 15.31 -5.65 -6.80
N ASP A 129 14.37 -4.74 -7.03
CA ASP A 129 13.16 -4.67 -6.24
C ASP A 129 12.29 -5.92 -6.36
N LYS A 130 12.15 -6.45 -7.57
CA LYS A 130 11.42 -7.70 -7.83
C LYS A 130 12.02 -8.89 -7.06
N ASP A 131 13.35 -8.99 -7.03
CA ASP A 131 14.07 -10.03 -6.27
C ASP A 131 13.82 -9.89 -4.75
N MET A 132 13.87 -8.67 -4.24
CA MET A 132 13.64 -8.38 -2.82
C MET A 132 12.17 -8.54 -2.39
N TYR A 133 11.22 -8.14 -3.24
CA TYR A 133 9.80 -8.12 -2.92
C TYR A 133 9.09 -9.44 -3.24
N GLY A 134 9.60 -10.20 -4.22
CA GLY A 134 9.05 -11.48 -4.65
C GLY A 134 8.10 -11.42 -5.84
N PHE A 135 7.76 -10.24 -6.36
CA PHE A 135 7.02 -10.07 -7.62
C PHE A 135 7.30 -8.72 -8.29
N ASP A 136 6.95 -8.60 -9.57
CA ASP A 136 7.18 -7.39 -10.35
C ASP A 136 6.20 -6.28 -9.96
N ARG A 137 6.70 -5.28 -9.23
CA ARG A 137 5.98 -4.04 -8.91
C ARG A 137 6.58 -2.82 -9.62
N GLY A 138 7.24 -3.02 -10.77
CA GLY A 138 7.92 -1.98 -11.52
C GLY A 138 7.02 -0.85 -12.02
N VAL A 139 5.71 -1.10 -12.16
CA VAL A 139 4.71 -0.07 -12.47
C VAL A 139 4.62 1.01 -11.37
N TYR A 140 4.85 0.66 -10.10
CA TYR A 140 4.86 1.61 -8.98
C TYR A 140 6.17 2.39 -8.95
N ILE A 141 7.30 1.70 -9.13
CA ILE A 141 8.63 2.33 -9.20
C ILE A 141 8.67 3.38 -10.30
N LYS A 142 8.16 3.05 -11.50
CA LYS A 142 8.03 4.00 -12.63
C LYS A 142 7.14 5.20 -12.31
N GLY A 143 6.15 5.04 -11.44
CA GLY A 143 5.27 6.12 -11.00
C GLY A 143 5.96 7.05 -10.01
N LEU A 144 6.71 6.48 -9.06
CA LEU A 144 7.44 7.22 -8.02
C LEU A 144 8.71 7.88 -8.54
N SER A 145 9.33 7.34 -9.59
CA SER A 145 10.55 7.89 -10.20
C SER A 145 10.29 9.12 -11.08
N LYS A 146 9.03 9.46 -11.33
CA LYS A 146 8.67 10.73 -11.96
C LYS A 146 8.69 11.79 -10.88
N SER A 147 9.41 12.89 -11.11
CA SER A 147 9.36 14.05 -10.21
C SER A 147 7.89 14.46 -9.98
N PRO A 148 7.50 14.85 -8.76
CA PRO A 148 6.19 15.46 -8.55
C PRO A 148 6.06 16.67 -9.48
N GLU A 149 4.95 16.71 -10.23
CA GLU A 149 4.54 17.88 -11.03
C GLU A 149 4.24 19.09 -10.13
#